data_AF-A0A4V3WGC9-F1
#
_entry.id   AF-A0A4V3WGC9-F1
#
_cell.length_a   1.000
_cell.length_b   1.000
_cell.length_c   1.000
_cell.angle_alpha   90.00
_cell.angle_beta   90.00
_cell.angle_gamma   90.00
#
_symmetry.space_group_name_H-M   'P 1'
#
loop_
_entity.id
_entity.type
_entity.pdbx_description
1 polymer ?
#
loop_
_entity_poly.entity_id
_entity_poly.type
_entity_poly.pdbx_seq_one_letter_code
_entity_poly.pdbx_strand_id
1 'polypeptide(L)'
;MSQSLSETFSIPKELHPLWIRYIEKAASDEEWDKVNKVAVKLLRAKGNTIGSVLAMSKEELRLIRGFTGKDEVLLLEILGRIADRPELIRK
;
A
#
# COMPACT_ATOMS: atom_id res chain seq x y z
N MET A 1 -17.03 -4.94 -13.26
CA MET A 1 -15.63 -4.56 -13.49
C MET A 1 -15.06 -4.10 -12.16
N SER A 2 -14.01 -4.74 -11.65
CA SER A 2 -13.43 -4.36 -10.35
C SER A 2 -12.58 -3.10 -10.53
N GLN A 3 -12.78 -2.11 -9.68
CA GLN A 3 -12.08 -0.84 -9.75
C GLN A 3 -10.64 -0.98 -9.25
N SER A 4 -9.66 -0.46 -9.99
CA SER A 4 -8.24 -0.45 -9.62
C SER A 4 -7.98 0.57 -8.51
N LEU A 5 -7.04 0.29 -7.59
CA LEU A 5 -6.65 1.24 -6.54
C LEU A 5 -6.05 2.54 -7.12
N SER A 6 -5.42 2.47 -8.30
CA SER A 6 -4.88 3.64 -9.00
C SER A 6 -5.95 4.67 -9.41
N GLU A 7 -7.21 4.24 -9.54
CA GLU A 7 -8.34 5.14 -9.80
C GLU A 7 -8.81 5.86 -8.53
N THR A 8 -8.42 5.35 -7.36
CA THR A 8 -8.80 5.89 -6.05
C THR A 8 -7.72 6.79 -5.47
N PHE A 9 -6.43 6.49 -5.71
CA PHE A 9 -5.31 7.22 -5.12
C PHE A 9 -4.41 7.85 -6.20
N SER A 10 -4.29 9.17 -6.21
CA SER A 10 -3.37 9.91 -7.10
C SER A 10 -1.93 9.91 -6.58
N ILE A 11 -1.32 8.73 -6.51
CA ILE A 11 0.07 8.55 -6.09
C ILE A 11 0.99 8.62 -7.33
N PRO A 12 2.03 9.48 -7.35
CA PRO A 12 2.94 9.57 -8.49
C PRO A 12 3.63 8.23 -8.81
N LYS A 13 3.71 7.88 -10.09
CA LYS A 13 4.36 6.61 -10.53
C LYS A 13 5.89 6.62 -10.35
N GLU A 14 6.47 7.79 -10.18
CA GLU A 14 7.91 8.06 -10.06
C GLU A 14 8.47 7.72 -8.67
N LEU A 15 7.58 7.43 -7.74
CA LEU A 15 7.92 6.99 -6.40
C LEU A 15 8.65 5.64 -6.49
N HIS A 16 9.95 5.67 -6.17
CA HIS A 16 10.91 4.56 -6.21
C HIS A 16 10.29 3.19 -5.86
N PRO A 17 10.83 2.08 -6.41
CA PRO A 17 10.28 0.74 -6.25
C PRO A 17 10.09 0.30 -4.77
N LEU A 18 10.80 0.89 -3.82
CA LEU A 18 10.69 0.58 -2.39
C LEU A 18 9.60 1.40 -1.70
N TRP A 19 8.35 1.07 -2.01
CA TRP A 19 7.17 1.65 -1.34
C TRP A 19 7.11 1.36 0.16
N ILE A 20 7.91 0.39 0.63
CA ILE A 20 8.18 0.12 2.05
C ILE A 20 8.59 1.42 2.78
N ARG A 21 9.45 2.26 2.21
CA ARG A 21 9.84 3.55 2.83
C ARG A 21 8.67 4.51 3.01
N TYR A 22 7.63 4.42 2.18
CA TYR A 22 6.42 5.24 2.29
C TYR A 22 5.55 4.75 3.41
N ILE A 23 5.48 3.44 3.55
CA ILE A 23 4.79 2.79 4.65
C ILE A 23 5.41 3.19 5.99
N GLU A 24 6.75 3.18 6.13
CA GLU A 24 7.42 3.56 7.41
C GLU A 24 7.18 5.01 7.79
N LYS A 25 7.10 5.91 6.80
CA LYS A 25 6.85 7.34 7.05
C LYS A 25 5.37 7.68 7.25
N ALA A 26 4.45 6.85 6.75
CA ALA A 26 3.01 7.06 6.85
C ALA A 26 2.37 6.34 8.05
N ALA A 27 3.03 5.30 8.57
CA ALA A 27 2.61 4.60 9.78
C ALA A 27 3.03 5.39 11.03
N SER A 28 2.19 5.36 12.06
CA SER A 28 2.62 5.71 13.41
C SER A 28 3.41 4.57 14.06
N ASP A 29 4.18 4.86 15.10
CA ASP A 29 4.96 3.85 15.85
C ASP A 29 4.07 2.71 16.38
N GLU A 30 2.83 3.02 16.78
CA GLU A 30 1.86 2.04 17.27
C GLU A 30 1.27 1.14 16.17
N GLU A 31 1.27 1.62 14.92
CA GLU A 31 0.73 0.91 13.76
C GLU A 31 1.81 0.10 13.03
N TRP A 32 3.09 0.41 13.27
CA TRP A 32 4.25 -0.12 12.52
C TRP A 32 4.22 -1.64 12.36
N ASP A 33 4.00 -2.39 13.44
CA ASP A 33 3.95 -3.85 13.41
C ASP A 33 2.84 -4.41 12.51
N LYS A 34 1.67 -3.77 12.51
CA LYS A 34 0.52 -4.20 11.69
C LYS A 34 0.80 -3.88 10.23
N VAL A 35 1.28 -2.67 10.00
CA VAL A 35 1.56 -2.14 8.69
C VAL A 35 2.70 -2.92 8.00
N ASN A 36 3.77 -3.24 8.72
CA ASN A 36 4.86 -4.07 8.22
C ASN A 36 4.38 -5.50 7.85
N LYS A 37 3.46 -6.09 8.62
CA LYS A 37 2.85 -7.38 8.26
C LYS A 37 2.06 -7.30 6.95
N VAL A 38 1.31 -6.22 6.73
CA VAL A 38 0.60 -5.97 5.46
C VAL A 38 1.61 -5.84 4.31
N ALA A 39 2.68 -5.08 4.51
CA ALA A 39 3.75 -4.91 3.52
C ALA A 39 4.39 -6.25 3.12
N VAL A 40 4.73 -7.09 4.09
CA VAL A 40 5.32 -8.42 3.84
C VAL A 40 4.37 -9.32 3.05
N LYS A 41 3.07 -9.31 3.33
CA LYS A 41 2.06 -10.07 2.56
C LYS A 41 2.01 -9.59 1.11
N LEU A 42 2.03 -8.28 0.88
CA LEU A 42 2.01 -7.68 -0.45
C LEU A 42 3.29 -7.99 -1.24
N LEU A 43 4.47 -7.91 -0.61
CA LEU A 43 5.73 -8.30 -1.25
C LEU A 43 5.71 -9.76 -1.73
N ARG A 44 5.21 -10.68 -0.89
CA ARG A 44 5.07 -12.10 -1.25
C ARG A 44 4.10 -12.31 -2.42
N ALA A 45 3.14 -11.41 -2.60
CA ALA A 45 2.19 -11.39 -3.71
C ALA A 45 2.69 -10.61 -4.94
N LYS A 46 3.99 -10.32 -5.05
CA LYS A 46 4.59 -9.53 -6.14
C LYS A 46 4.15 -8.05 -6.16
N GLY A 47 3.64 -7.54 -5.04
CA GLY A 47 3.50 -6.11 -4.73
C GLY A 47 4.86 -5.45 -4.48
N ASN A 48 5.82 -5.61 -5.40
CA ASN A 48 7.20 -5.13 -5.23
C ASN A 48 7.35 -3.63 -5.45
N THR A 49 6.35 -2.95 -6.02
CA THR A 49 6.37 -1.50 -6.26
C THR A 49 5.03 -0.90 -5.86
N ILE A 50 5.00 0.39 -5.55
CA ILE A 50 3.73 1.09 -5.28
C ILE A 50 2.79 0.99 -6.48
N GLY A 51 3.34 1.04 -7.70
CA GLY A 51 2.58 0.87 -8.93
C GLY A 51 1.94 -0.51 -9.06
N SER A 52 2.64 -1.59 -8.66
CA SER A 52 2.04 -2.94 -8.70
C SER A 52 0.98 -3.13 -7.62
N VAL A 53 1.14 -2.52 -6.44
CA VAL A 53 0.09 -2.50 -5.41
C VAL A 53 -1.12 -1.70 -5.90
N LEU A 54 -0.91 -0.53 -6.51
CA LEU A 54 -2.00 0.31 -7.03
C LEU A 54 -2.72 -0.29 -8.23
N ALA A 55 -2.06 -1.18 -8.98
CA ALA A 55 -2.68 -1.89 -10.10
C ALA A 55 -3.57 -3.06 -9.62
N MET A 56 -3.45 -3.49 -8.36
CA MET A 56 -4.28 -4.57 -7.83
C MET A 56 -5.72 -4.11 -7.62
N SER A 57 -6.68 -4.98 -7.91
CA SER A 57 -8.06 -4.82 -7.50
C SER A 57 -8.28 -5.29 -6.06
N LYS A 58 -9.42 -4.90 -5.47
CA LYS A 58 -9.85 -5.44 -4.16
C LYS A 58 -10.00 -6.96 -4.17
N GLU A 59 -10.40 -7.54 -5.30
CA GLU A 59 -10.53 -8.98 -5.45
C GLU A 59 -9.15 -9.66 -5.44
N GLU A 60 -8.17 -9.10 -6.14
CA GLU A 60 -6.80 -9.60 -6.14
C GLU A 60 -6.15 -9.53 -4.76
N LEU A 61 -6.40 -8.46 -4.00
CA LEU A 61 -5.95 -8.33 -2.62
C LEU A 61 -6.52 -9.45 -1.72
N ARG A 62 -7.79 -9.80 -1.90
CA ARG A 62 -8.45 -10.88 -1.14
C ARG A 62 -7.94 -12.27 -1.48
N LEU A 63 -7.31 -12.45 -2.65
CA LEU A 63 -6.66 -13.70 -3.05
C LEU A 63 -5.26 -13.85 -2.43
N ILE A 64 -4.69 -12.79 -1.87
CA ILE A 64 -3.40 -12.87 -1.18
C ILE A 64 -3.55 -13.72 0.09
N ARG A 65 -2.74 -14.79 0.18
CA ARG A 65 -2.79 -15.71 1.31
C ARG A 65 -2.61 -14.98 2.64
N GLY A 66 -3.61 -15.08 3.50
CA GLY A 66 -3.60 -14.48 4.84
C GLY A 66 -3.82 -12.97 4.85
N PHE A 67 -4.22 -12.37 3.73
CA PHE A 67 -4.71 -11.00 3.64
C PHE A 67 -6.18 -10.98 4.04
N THR A 68 -6.52 -10.12 4.99
CA THR A 68 -7.85 -10.03 5.62
C THR A 68 -8.50 -8.69 5.32
N GLY A 69 -9.80 -8.57 5.58
CA GLY A 69 -10.49 -7.28 5.45
C GLY A 69 -9.89 -6.17 6.32
N LYS A 70 -9.28 -6.51 7.47
CA LYS A 70 -8.54 -5.54 8.30
C LYS A 70 -7.25 -5.07 7.65
N ASP A 71 -6.56 -5.97 6.95
CA ASP A 71 -5.36 -5.62 6.17
C ASP A 71 -5.75 -4.72 4.97
N GLU A 72 -6.90 -4.97 4.34
CA GLU A 72 -7.45 -4.13 3.26
C GLU A 72 -7.69 -2.70 3.75
N VAL A 73 -8.40 -2.52 4.87
CA VAL A 73 -8.67 -1.20 5.45
C VAL A 73 -7.37 -0.47 5.79
N LEU A 74 -6.43 -1.13 6.47
CA LEU A 74 -5.16 -0.53 6.84
C LEU A 74 -4.32 -0.14 5.62
N LEU A 75 -4.33 -0.96 4.57
CA LEU A 75 -3.65 -0.64 3.32
C LEU A 75 -4.25 0.63 2.68
N LEU A 76 -5.58 0.72 2.59
CA LEU A 76 -6.26 1.87 2.01
C LEU A 76 -5.99 3.16 2.81
N GLU A 77 -5.98 3.07 4.15
CA GLU A 77 -5.64 4.20 5.02
C GLU A 77 -4.20 4.69 4.78
N ILE A 78 -3.23 3.77 4.70
CA ILE A 78 -1.82 4.12 4.43
C ILE A 78 -1.66 4.71 3.04
N LEU A 79 -2.31 4.14 2.02
CA LEU A 79 -2.29 4.69 0.66
C LEU A 79 -2.90 6.09 0.61
N GLY A 80 -3.98 6.34 1.36
CA GLY A 80 -4.56 7.67 1.52
C GLY A 80 -3.58 8.67 2.13
N ARG A 81 -2.94 8.31 3.25
CA ARG A 81 -1.92 9.16 3.90
C ARG A 81 -0.74 9.48 2.97
N ILE A 82 -0.31 8.52 2.15
CA ILE A 82 0.76 8.71 1.16
C ILE A 82 0.29 9.64 0.03
N ALA A 83 -0.95 9.48 -0.45
CA ALA A 83 -1.53 10.33 -1.49
C ALA A 83 -1.71 11.77 -1.01
N ASP A 84 -2.08 11.97 0.25
CA ASP A 84 -2.27 13.30 0.86
C ASP A 84 -0.94 13.99 1.20
N ARG A 85 0.14 13.22 1.39
CA ARG A 85 1.46 13.73 1.78
C ARG A 85 2.59 13.18 0.90
N PRO A 86 2.57 13.44 -0.41
CA PRO A 86 3.61 12.96 -1.33
C PRO A 86 5.00 13.53 -0.99
N GLU A 87 5.08 14.61 -0.23
CA GLU A 87 6.34 15.21 0.27
C GLU A 87 7.07 14.36 1.30
N LEU A 88 6.41 13.40 1.97
CA LEU A 88 7.07 12.42 2.86
C LEU A 88 8.22 11.68 2.15
N ILE A 89 8.23 11.70 0.82
CA ILE A 89 9.05 10.88 -0.04
C ILE A 89 10.36 11.57 -0.46
N ARG A 90 10.37 12.91 -0.53
CA ARG A 90 11.49 13.67 -1.12
C ARG A 90 12.67 13.93 -0.16
N LYS A 91 12.68 13.32 1.03
CA LYS A 91 13.76 13.43 2.02
C LYS A 91 14.43 12.08 2.26
#